data_AF-A0A1F5GRH9-F1
#
_entry.id   AF-A0A1F5GRH9-F1
#
_cell.length_a   1.000
_cell.length_b   1.000
_cell.length_c   1.000
_cell.angle_alpha   90.00
_cell.angle_beta   90.00
_cell.angle_gamma   90.00
#
_symmetry.space_group_name_H-M   'P 1'
#
loop_
_entity.id
_entity.type
_entity.pdbx_description
1 polymer ?
#
loop_
_entity_poly.entity_id
_entity_poly.type
_entity_poly.pdbx_seq_one_letter_code
_entity_poly.pdbx_strand_id
1 'polypeptide(L)'
;MGLALYWVIAAVIILPFLKNKNRKLKIILFAVFLLFFDFAFFSTRIHSRYLIYSLPFASPFVFLVPLEIIALSFLIILNLMLPMPYENIKTLILILNQKTTIVLFSLFGLTLFLIFMNKYRKLIQR
;
A
#
# COMPACT_ATOMS: atom_id res chain seq x y z
N MET A 1 13.66 4.66 11.54
CA MET A 1 13.87 3.73 10.41
C MET A 1 12.78 3.84 9.34
N GLY A 2 11.49 3.74 9.66
CA GLY A 2 10.41 3.80 8.65
C GLY A 2 10.42 5.04 7.74
N LEU A 3 10.69 6.22 8.32
CA LEU A 3 10.79 7.49 7.57
C LEU A 3 11.95 7.53 6.58
N ALA A 4 13.08 6.86 6.90
CA ALA A 4 14.21 6.74 5.98
C ALA A 4 13.88 5.78 4.82
N LEU A 5 13.21 4.67 5.11
CA LEU A 5 12.73 3.73 4.08
C LEU A 5 11.76 4.42 3.12
N TYR A 6 10.82 5.20 3.64
CA TYR A 6 9.91 6.02 2.84
C TYR A 6 10.67 6.93 1.85
N TRP A 7 11.65 7.70 2.31
CA TRP A 7 12.40 8.58 1.41
C TRP A 7 13.16 7.82 0.31
N VAL A 8 13.76 6.68 0.65
CA VAL A 8 14.47 5.84 -0.32
C VAL A 8 13.49 5.29 -1.37
N ILE A 9 12.33 4.78 -0.94
CA ILE A 9 11.32 4.22 -1.83
C ILE A 9 10.68 5.30 -2.69
N ALA A 10 10.33 6.45 -2.10
CA ALA A 10 9.81 7.61 -2.82
C ALA A 10 10.77 8.09 -3.92
N ALA A 11 12.07 8.15 -3.62
CA ALA A 11 13.08 8.48 -4.63
C ALA A 11 13.08 7.45 -5.78
N VAL A 12 12.99 6.16 -5.48
CA VAL A 12 12.91 5.09 -6.50
C VAL A 12 11.64 5.21 -7.37
N ILE A 13 10.52 5.64 -6.80
CA ILE A 13 9.26 5.86 -7.52
C ILE A 13 9.33 7.10 -8.42
N ILE A 14 9.98 8.18 -7.97
CA ILE A 14 10.00 9.48 -8.69
C ILE A 14 11.09 9.52 -9.76
N LEU A 15 12.23 8.87 -9.55
CA LEU A 15 13.39 8.90 -10.45
C LEU A 15 13.08 8.60 -11.94
N PRO A 16 12.16 7.67 -12.28
CA PRO A 16 11.73 7.47 -13.66
C PRO A 16 11.19 8.71 -14.39
N PHE A 17 10.66 9.73 -13.69
CA PHE A 17 10.12 10.95 -14.29
C PHE A 17 11.17 11.93 -14.83
N LEU A 18 12.45 11.69 -14.52
CA LEU A 18 13.56 12.39 -15.15
C LEU A 18 13.58 12.17 -16.68
N LYS A 19 12.97 11.08 -17.17
CA LYS A 19 12.81 10.81 -18.61
C LYS A 19 11.43 11.25 -19.09
N ASN A 20 11.37 12.19 -20.06
CA ASN A 20 10.10 12.73 -20.58
C ASN A 20 9.11 11.66 -21.07
N LYS A 21 9.59 10.56 -21.65
CA LYS A 21 8.75 9.45 -22.12
C LYS A 21 7.89 8.79 -21.02
N ASN A 22 8.29 8.95 -19.75
CA ASN A 22 7.64 8.37 -18.58
C ASN A 22 6.61 9.32 -17.93
N ARG A 23 6.41 10.53 -18.46
CA ARG A 23 5.46 11.53 -17.92
C ARG A 23 4.02 11.32 -18.41
N LYS A 24 3.66 10.10 -18.78
CA LYS A 24 2.28 9.76 -19.17
C LYS A 24 1.39 9.81 -17.93
N LEU A 25 0.18 10.36 -18.05
CA LEU A 25 -0.77 10.50 -16.94
C LEU A 25 -0.99 9.19 -16.16
N LYS A 26 -1.11 8.06 -16.87
CA LYS A 26 -1.25 6.73 -16.25
C LYS A 26 -0.06 6.33 -15.37
N ILE A 27 1.17 6.67 -15.76
CA ILE A 27 2.39 6.39 -14.99
C ILE A 27 2.41 7.28 -13.74
N ILE A 28 2.04 8.56 -13.89
CA ILE A 28 1.96 9.53 -12.80
C ILE A 28 0.94 9.08 -11.75
N LEU A 29 -0.28 8.72 -12.17
CA LEU A 29 -1.31 8.24 -11.25
C LEU A 29 -0.88 6.97 -10.49
N PHE A 30 -0.18 6.05 -11.16
CA PHE A 30 0.32 4.83 -10.52
C PHE A 30 1.43 5.16 -9.50
N ALA A 31 2.33 6.09 -9.84
CA ALA A 31 3.35 6.56 -8.92
C ALA A 31 2.74 7.25 -7.69
N VAL A 32 1.71 8.09 -7.88
CA VAL A 32 0.98 8.72 -6.77
C VAL A 32 0.36 7.66 -5.86
N PHE A 33 -0.31 6.65 -6.42
CA PHE A 33 -0.81 5.51 -5.65
C PHE A 33 0.30 4.84 -4.82
N LEU A 34 1.45 4.55 -5.45
CA LEU A 34 2.59 3.93 -4.76
C LEU A 34 3.18 4.81 -3.66
N LEU A 35 3.25 6.13 -3.86
CA LEU A 35 3.72 7.07 -2.83
C LEU A 35 2.77 7.13 -1.63
N PHE A 36 1.45 7.08 -1.86
CA PHE A 36 0.47 7.00 -0.78
C PHE A 36 0.54 5.66 -0.05
N PHE A 37 0.71 4.55 -0.77
CA PHE A 37 0.93 3.25 -0.16
C PHE A 37 2.21 3.27 0.69
N ASP A 38 3.32 3.75 0.13
CA ASP A 38 4.63 3.83 0.79
C ASP A 38 4.54 4.66 2.08
N PHE A 39 3.93 5.85 2.01
CA PHE A 39 3.67 6.67 3.19
C PHE A 39 2.80 5.96 4.25
N ALA A 40 1.70 5.35 3.82
CA ALA A 40 0.78 4.66 4.69
C ALA A 40 1.36 3.37 5.31
N PHE A 41 2.39 2.79 4.72
CA PHE A 41 2.96 1.52 5.16
C PHE A 41 4.31 1.67 5.88
N PHE A 42 5.22 2.50 5.36
CA PHE A 42 6.57 2.65 5.90
C PHE A 42 6.75 3.90 6.77
N SER A 43 6.10 5.02 6.42
CA SER A 43 6.20 6.26 7.22
C SER A 43 5.29 6.26 8.44
N THR A 44 4.16 5.56 8.36
CA THR A 44 3.20 5.44 9.46
C THR A 44 3.28 4.04 10.07
N ARG A 45 2.99 3.89 11.37
CA ARG A 45 3.05 2.58 12.05
C ARG A 45 2.16 1.58 11.29
N ILE A 46 2.59 0.32 11.21
CA ILE A 46 2.02 -0.81 10.44
C ILE A 46 0.49 -1.07 10.60
N HIS A 47 -0.20 -0.36 11.50
CA HIS A 47 -1.66 -0.37 11.70
C HIS A 47 -2.31 0.99 11.44
N SER A 48 -1.74 1.68 10.48
CA SER A 48 -2.07 3.02 10.10
C SER A 48 -3.42 3.02 9.37
N ARG A 49 -4.38 3.74 9.95
CA ARG A 49 -5.64 4.08 9.26
C ARG A 49 -5.38 4.79 7.93
N TYR A 50 -4.18 5.29 7.70
CA TYR A 50 -3.82 6.00 6.48
C TYR A 50 -3.75 5.09 5.24
N LEU A 51 -3.74 3.76 5.40
CA LEU A 51 -3.76 2.82 4.26
C LEU A 51 -5.03 2.99 3.40
N ILE A 52 -6.15 3.42 4.02
CA ILE A 52 -7.40 3.70 3.31
C ILE A 52 -7.23 4.79 2.22
N TYR A 53 -6.32 5.75 2.43
CA TYR A 53 -6.09 6.83 1.48
C TYR A 53 -5.40 6.36 0.21
N SER A 54 -4.84 5.13 0.17
CA SER A 54 -4.31 4.55 -1.07
C SER A 54 -5.42 4.05 -2.02
N LEU A 55 -6.62 3.78 -1.51
CA LEU A 55 -7.71 3.12 -2.24
C LEU A 55 -8.30 3.98 -3.37
N PRO A 56 -8.56 5.29 -3.19
CA PRO A 56 -9.01 6.16 -4.28
C PRO A 56 -8.02 6.19 -5.45
N PHE A 57 -6.71 6.18 -5.16
CA PHE A 57 -5.66 6.18 -6.19
C PHE A 57 -5.45 4.80 -6.82
N ALA A 58 -5.85 3.72 -6.15
CA ALA A 58 -5.86 2.36 -6.69
C ALA A 58 -7.06 2.11 -7.64
N SER A 59 -8.18 2.81 -7.43
CA SER A 59 -9.43 2.59 -8.17
C SER A 59 -9.31 2.62 -9.71
N PRO A 60 -8.51 3.49 -10.35
CA PRO A 60 -8.37 3.50 -11.81
C PRO A 60 -7.63 2.27 -12.35
N PHE A 61 -6.98 1.50 -11.47
CA PHE A 61 -6.18 0.33 -11.82
C PHE A 61 -6.92 -1.00 -11.55
N VAL A 62 -8.17 -0.98 -11.06
CA VAL A 62 -8.97 -2.19 -10.78
C VAL A 62 -9.01 -3.14 -11.97
N PHE A 63 -9.21 -2.63 -13.18
CA PHE A 63 -9.25 -3.46 -14.38
C PHE A 63 -7.89 -4.06 -14.77
N LEU A 64 -6.78 -3.47 -14.32
CA LEU A 64 -5.43 -3.91 -14.66
C LEU A 64 -4.84 -4.86 -13.61
N VAL A 65 -5.22 -4.69 -12.34
CA VAL A 65 -4.67 -5.39 -11.18
C VAL A 65 -5.76 -5.79 -10.17
N PRO A 66 -6.81 -6.52 -10.59
CA PRO A 66 -8.01 -6.73 -9.79
C PRO A 66 -7.73 -7.53 -8.51
N LEU A 67 -6.96 -8.61 -8.61
CA LEU A 67 -6.62 -9.47 -7.47
C LEU A 67 -5.79 -8.72 -6.43
N GLU A 68 -4.83 -7.90 -6.87
CA GLU A 68 -4.00 -7.12 -5.95
C GLU A 68 -4.81 -6.03 -5.24
N ILE A 69 -5.80 -5.44 -5.90
CA ILE A 69 -6.67 -4.43 -5.28
C ILE A 69 -7.66 -5.08 -4.31
N ILE A 70 -8.18 -6.27 -4.60
CA ILE A 70 -8.99 -7.03 -3.64
C ILE A 70 -8.15 -7.35 -2.39
N ALA A 71 -6.93 -7.83 -2.58
CA ALA A 71 -6.00 -8.12 -1.48
C ALA A 71 -5.65 -6.87 -0.66
N LEU A 72 -5.40 -5.73 -1.31
CA LEU A 72 -5.19 -4.44 -0.64
C LEU A 72 -6.44 -4.00 0.13
N SER A 73 -7.62 -4.15 -0.46
CA SER A 73 -8.89 -3.80 0.19
C SER A 73 -9.14 -4.64 1.44
N PHE A 74 -8.83 -5.94 1.38
CA PHE A 74 -8.88 -6.83 2.54
C PHE A 74 -7.92 -6.39 3.66
N LEU A 75 -6.68 -6.06 3.31
CA LEU A 75 -5.70 -5.51 4.27
C LEU A 75 -6.16 -4.19 4.90
N ILE A 76 -6.82 -3.32 4.13
CA ILE A 76 -7.37 -2.05 4.62
C ILE A 76 -8.52 -2.29 5.60
N ILE A 77 -9.48 -3.16 5.25
CA ILE A 77 -10.62 -3.47 6.12
C ILE A 77 -10.13 -4.02 7.46
N LEU A 78 -9.20 -4.98 7.44
CA LEU A 78 -8.64 -5.54 8.67
C LEU A 78 -7.90 -4.50 9.52
N ASN A 79 -7.16 -3.59 8.88
CA ASN A 79 -6.49 -2.50 9.59
C ASN A 79 -7.47 -1.51 10.23
N LEU A 80 -8.64 -1.27 9.60
CA LEU A 80 -9.67 -0.39 10.14
C LEU A 80 -10.40 -0.99 11.35
N MET A 81 -10.42 -2.32 11.49
CA MET A 81 -11.09 -3.01 12.60
C MET A 81 -10.28 -2.97 13.92
N LEU A 82 -8.95 -2.84 13.84
CA LEU A 82 -8.06 -2.85 15.01
C LEU A 82 -8.39 -1.83 16.12
N PRO A 83 -8.76 -0.57 15.83
CA PRO A 83 -9.06 0.41 16.87
C PRO A 83 -10.51 0.41 17.38
N MET A 84 -11.38 -0.49 16.91
CA MET A 84 -12.83 -0.39 17.19
C MET A 84 -13.23 -1.21 18.42
N PRO A 85 -13.78 -0.62 19.50
CA PRO A 85 -14.16 -1.35 20.71
C PRO A 85 -15.54 -2.02 20.57
N TYR A 86 -15.74 -2.84 19.53
CA TYR A 86 -16.99 -3.58 19.37
C TYR A 86 -16.95 -4.88 20.18
N GLU A 87 -17.86 -5.02 21.15
CA GLU A 87 -17.97 -6.24 21.98
C GLU A 87 -18.16 -7.50 21.13
N ASN A 88 -18.92 -7.40 20.04
CA ASN A 88 -19.23 -8.51 19.15
C ASN A 88 -18.02 -9.02 18.33
N ILE A 89 -16.95 -8.22 18.24
CA ILE A 89 -15.77 -8.50 17.39
C ILE A 89 -14.48 -8.54 18.22
N LYS A 90 -14.60 -8.48 19.55
CA LYS A 90 -13.50 -8.39 20.50
C LYS A 90 -12.47 -9.51 20.33
N THR A 91 -12.91 -10.74 20.10
CA THR A 91 -12.02 -11.91 19.87
C THR A 91 -11.19 -11.75 18.59
N LEU A 92 -11.81 -11.30 17.50
CA LEU A 92 -11.12 -11.05 16.24
C LEU A 92 -10.09 -9.94 16.40
N ILE A 93 -10.46 -8.83 17.05
CA ILE A 93 -9.56 -7.69 17.28
C ILE A 93 -8.37 -8.09 18.17
N LEU A 94 -8.61 -8.90 19.20
CA LEU A 94 -7.53 -9.45 20.03
C LEU A 94 -6.56 -10.29 19.20
N ILE A 95 -7.06 -11.13 18.28
CA ILE A 95 -6.23 -11.91 17.35
C ILE A 95 -5.45 -10.98 16.40
N LEU A 96 -6.10 -9.98 15.82
CA LEU A 96 -5.47 -9.02 14.90
C LEU A 96 -4.34 -8.23 15.58
N ASN A 97 -4.47 -7.97 16.89
CA ASN A 97 -3.50 -7.22 17.68
C ASN A 97 -2.39 -8.11 18.29
N GLN A 98 -2.41 -9.43 18.05
CA GLN A 98 -1.30 -10.31 18.46
C GLN A 98 -0.06 -10.03 17.62
N LYS A 99 1.11 -9.98 18.26
CA LYS A 99 2.40 -9.67 17.60
C LYS A 99 2.66 -10.50 16.34
N THR A 100 2.33 -11.80 16.38
CA THR A 100 2.44 -12.72 15.24
C THR A 100 1.59 -12.28 14.06
N THR A 101 0.34 -11.93 14.32
CA THR A 101 -0.61 -11.44 13.33
C THR A 101 -0.17 -10.10 12.73
N ILE A 102 0.35 -9.19 13.56
CA ILE A 102 0.93 -7.92 13.09
C ILE A 102 2.07 -8.17 12.10
N VAL A 103 3.00 -9.09 12.44
CA VAL A 103 4.13 -9.44 11.55
C VAL A 103 3.62 -10.04 10.24
N LEU A 104 2.64 -10.95 10.28
CA LEU A 104 2.04 -11.55 9.08
C LEU A 104 1.41 -10.49 8.17
N PHE A 105 0.62 -9.56 8.72
CA PHE A 105 0.03 -8.47 7.92
C PHE A 105 1.08 -7.50 7.38
N SER A 106 2.17 -7.28 8.12
CA SER A 106 3.30 -6.50 7.63
C SER A 106 3.94 -7.16 6.41
N LEU A 107 4.23 -8.47 6.51
CA LEU A 107 4.81 -9.21 5.39
C LEU A 107 3.87 -9.25 4.19
N PHE A 108 2.57 -9.40 4.43
CA PHE A 108 1.56 -9.36 3.39
C PHE A 108 1.49 -7.98 2.70
N GLY A 109 1.44 -6.89 3.46
CA GLY A 109 1.47 -5.53 2.93
C GLY A 109 2.74 -5.22 2.16
N LEU A 110 3.90 -5.66 2.65
CA LEU A 110 5.18 -5.55 1.94
C LEU A 110 5.15 -6.32 0.61
N THR A 111 4.62 -7.54 0.62
CA THR A 111 4.51 -8.37 -0.59
C THR A 111 3.61 -7.71 -1.63
N LEU A 112 2.45 -7.18 -1.22
CA LEU A 112 1.57 -6.40 -2.08
C LEU A 112 2.27 -5.18 -2.66
N PHE A 113 2.98 -4.42 -1.82
CA PHE A 113 3.74 -3.27 -2.27
C PHE A 113 4.76 -3.64 -3.35
N LEU A 114 5.52 -4.72 -3.15
CA LEU A 114 6.49 -5.21 -4.13
C LEU A 114 5.83 -5.64 -5.46
N ILE A 115 4.66 -6.27 -5.41
CA ILE A 115 3.90 -6.63 -6.61
C ILE A 115 3.48 -5.37 -7.38
N PHE A 116 2.93 -4.36 -6.70
CA PHE A 116 2.56 -3.08 -7.33
C PHE A 116 3.78 -2.36 -7.91
N MET A 117 4.90 -2.33 -7.19
CA MET A 117 6.17 -1.76 -7.66
C MET A 117 6.68 -2.46 -8.93
N ASN A 118 6.58 -3.80 -8.99
CA ASN A 118 6.98 -4.55 -10.18
C ASN A 118 6.09 -4.21 -11.39
N LYS A 119 4.77 -4.13 -11.19
CA LYS A 119 3.84 -3.73 -12.25
C LYS A 119 4.09 -2.30 -12.73
N TYR A 120 4.39 -1.39 -11.82
CA TYR A 120 4.79 -0.02 -12.14
C TYR A 120 6.08 0.03 -12.98
N ARG A 121 7.11 -0.73 -12.62
CA ARG A 121 8.35 -0.84 -13.41
C ARG A 121 8.10 -1.37 -14.82
N LYS A 122 7.27 -2.41 -14.97
CA LYS A 122 6.88 -2.93 -16.29
C LYS A 122 6.12 -1.88 -17.12
N LEU A 123 5.32 -1.05 -16.48
CA LEU A 123 4.57 0.03 -17.14
C LEU A 123 5.50 1.16 -17.62
N ILE A 124 6.59 1.47 -16.91
CA ILE A 124 7.63 2.43 -17.32
C ILE A 124 8.47 1.91 -18.50
N GLN A 125 8.71 0.60 -18.56
CA GLN A 125 9.52 -0.01 -19.61
C GLN A 125 8.80 -0.13 -20.97
N ARG A 126 7.47 0.06 -21.00
CA ARG A 126 6.64 0.09 -22.21
C ARG A 126 6.56 1.49 -22.84
#